data_AF-A0A1Y2CL03-F1
#
_entry.id   AF-A0A1Y2CL03-F1
#
_cell.length_a   1.000
_cell.length_b   1.000
_cell.length_c   1.000
_cell.angle_alpha   90.00
_cell.angle_beta   90.00
_cell.angle_gamma   90.00
#
_symmetry.space_group_name_H-M   'P 1'
#
loop_
_entity.id
_entity.type
_entity.pdbx_description
1 polymer ?
#
loop_
_entity_poly.entity_id
_entity_poly.type
_entity_poly.pdbx_seq_one_letter_code
_entity_poly.pdbx_strand_id
1 'polypeptide(L)'
;MLHESLSLYTTSEAFTLEPVFASPSAPRHSLVFPRHVSNDAAIRIDSPPLPTLQQEERQTVFGVVGLVRLNAGNHLILITNRQKVARLLNNDLYKLTGHVVIPIAKSALSLTAVQQRDDQLYLQMLDSILSSGFWYFSYQSDITKNVQSLATAAPSSKSIWENADERFFWNKNLQAPLIALAKSNPDTDISAFILPLMTGFMEFKDLPYNGKRVSFGLISRRSKFRAGTRYNTRGVDADGNVGNYVETEQVIVVSGEGGVQKVASYVQTRGSIPLFWGQLINVKYQPKMVIEDGSVSFQAYKKHFATQIAHYGPQIAVNLINKKGYEAQLSDTWSRLNAQLNDPNVRYIHFDFHHECKNMRWDKISKLVGEMEGDLILQGYCTADASSSDSATGAMNLRAVKTQSSVVRTNCMDCLDRTNVVQSVLGRRVLPMQLQEFCGGSGVIEPEFEAGFKNLWADHADAISLIYSGTGALKTDFTRTGKRSPQGVLNDGVNSVVRYVKNNFFDGFRQDSFDLFLGNYTVNQLSSSPFDRDQKPVHFFIIPAVLALSFFMALLTLLMFHREFLIYFIG
;
A
#
# COMPACT_ATOMS: atom_id res chain seq x y z
N MET A 1 18.21 -17.35 1.08
CA MET A 1 17.87 -16.32 0.05
C MET A 1 16.66 -16.82 -0.72
N LEU A 2 15.77 -15.94 -1.17
CA LEU A 2 14.59 -16.35 -1.95
C LEU A 2 14.98 -16.70 -3.39
N HIS A 3 14.20 -17.55 -4.06
CA HIS A 3 14.44 -17.90 -5.46
C HIS A 3 14.08 -16.74 -6.39
N GLU A 4 15.06 -16.24 -7.15
CA GLU A 4 14.83 -15.13 -8.08
C GLU A 4 14.08 -15.55 -9.34
N SER A 5 14.21 -16.81 -9.78
CA SER A 5 13.56 -17.30 -11.00
C SER A 5 13.22 -18.77 -10.84
N LEU A 6 12.01 -19.14 -11.22
CA LEU A 6 11.48 -20.50 -11.17
C LEU A 6 11.05 -20.93 -12.58
N SER A 7 11.33 -22.18 -12.95
CA SER A 7 10.70 -22.84 -14.09
C SER A 7 9.40 -23.47 -13.62
N LEU A 8 8.30 -23.10 -14.26
CA LEU A 8 7.01 -23.76 -14.14
C LEU A 8 6.91 -24.82 -15.23
N TYR A 9 6.79 -26.07 -14.82
CA TYR A 9 6.46 -27.20 -15.69
C TYR A 9 4.99 -27.56 -15.51
N THR A 10 4.27 -27.60 -16.62
CA THR A 10 2.84 -27.95 -16.64
C THR A 10 2.65 -29.33 -17.25
N THR A 11 2.01 -30.22 -16.50
CA THR A 11 1.59 -31.55 -16.97
C THR A 11 0.08 -31.73 -16.74
N SER A 12 -0.48 -32.82 -17.30
CA SER A 12 -1.87 -33.20 -16.98
C SER A 12 -2.06 -33.54 -15.50
N GLU A 13 -1.00 -33.97 -14.81
CA GLU A 13 -1.04 -34.53 -13.45
C GLU A 13 -0.60 -33.54 -12.36
N ALA A 14 0.24 -32.55 -12.68
CA ALA A 14 0.78 -31.62 -11.70
C ALA A 14 1.30 -30.32 -12.35
N PHE A 15 1.39 -29.27 -11.53
CA PHE A 15 2.28 -28.13 -11.78
C PHE A 15 3.53 -28.30 -10.91
N THR A 16 4.72 -28.13 -11.50
CA THR A 16 5.99 -28.23 -10.77
C THR A 16 6.76 -26.92 -10.88
N LEU A 17 7.17 -26.36 -9.74
CA LEU A 17 8.05 -25.19 -9.66
C LEU A 17 9.45 -25.64 -9.26
N GLU A 18 10.44 -25.32 -10.08
CA GLU A 18 11.85 -25.62 -9.84
C GLU A 18 12.71 -24.34 -9.96
N PRO A 19 13.67 -24.08 -9.06
CA PRO A 19 14.58 -22.95 -9.19
C PRO A 19 15.48 -23.06 -10.43
N VAL A 20 15.56 -21.99 -11.24
CA VAL A 20 16.40 -21.94 -12.45
C VAL A 20 17.89 -21.94 -12.09
N PHE A 21 18.24 -21.20 -11.05
CA PHE A 21 19.59 -21.13 -10.50
C PHE A 21 19.52 -21.51 -9.03
N ALA A 22 20.17 -22.60 -8.66
CA ALA A 22 20.59 -22.84 -7.29
C ALA A 22 22.10 -22.82 -7.26
N SER A 23 22.67 -22.20 -6.21
CA SER A 23 24.09 -22.35 -5.91
C SER A 23 24.44 -23.84 -5.96
N PRO A 24 25.57 -24.26 -6.58
CA PRO A 24 25.96 -25.67 -6.65
C PRO A 24 26.08 -26.34 -5.26
N SER A 25 26.11 -25.55 -4.19
CA SER A 25 26.14 -25.99 -2.78
C SER A 25 24.76 -26.08 -2.07
N ALA A 26 23.67 -25.64 -2.69
CA ALA A 26 22.34 -25.62 -2.07
C ALA A 26 21.41 -26.70 -2.69
N PRO A 27 20.68 -27.48 -1.87
CA PRO A 27 19.74 -28.47 -2.38
C PRO A 27 18.64 -27.79 -3.19
N ARG A 28 18.37 -28.31 -4.39
CA ARG A 28 17.27 -27.86 -5.25
C ARG A 28 16.00 -28.56 -4.81
N HIS A 29 15.18 -27.88 -4.03
CA HIS A 29 13.83 -28.33 -3.76
C HIS A 29 12.88 -27.84 -4.85
N SER A 30 11.95 -28.69 -5.24
CA SER A 30 10.87 -28.42 -6.17
C SER A 30 9.53 -28.50 -5.44
N LEU A 31 8.61 -27.59 -5.78
CA LEU A 31 7.24 -27.62 -5.28
C LEU A 31 6.34 -28.22 -6.34
N VAL A 32 5.65 -29.30 -5.98
CA VAL A 32 4.73 -30.02 -6.87
C VAL A 32 3.31 -29.83 -6.35
N PHE A 33 2.45 -29.29 -7.22
CA PHE A 33 1.03 -29.07 -6.99
C PHE A 33 0.24 -30.11 -7.78
N PRO A 34 -0.19 -31.23 -7.16
CA PRO A 34 -0.87 -32.29 -7.87
C PRO A 34 -2.24 -31.80 -8.37
N ARG A 35 -2.51 -32.03 -9.64
CA ARG A 35 -3.82 -31.83 -10.25
C ARG A 35 -4.61 -33.10 -10.01
N HIS A 36 -5.54 -33.10 -9.07
CA HIS A 36 -6.43 -34.24 -8.82
C HIS A 36 -7.88 -33.87 -9.13
N VAL A 37 -8.75 -34.88 -9.24
CA VAL A 37 -10.21 -34.66 -9.36
C VAL A 37 -10.80 -34.15 -8.04
N SER A 38 -10.14 -34.45 -6.92
CA SER A 38 -10.45 -33.90 -5.60
C SER A 38 -9.67 -32.59 -5.37
N ASN A 39 -10.37 -31.54 -4.94
CA ASN A 39 -9.84 -30.17 -4.80
C ASN A 39 -8.82 -29.96 -3.66
N ASP A 40 -8.39 -31.02 -2.98
CA ASP A 40 -7.64 -30.98 -1.70
C ASP A 40 -6.31 -31.75 -1.72
N ALA A 41 -5.70 -31.97 -2.89
CA ALA A 41 -4.39 -32.59 -2.95
C ALA A 41 -3.33 -31.71 -2.26
N ALA A 42 -2.60 -32.29 -1.30
CA ALA A 42 -1.52 -31.62 -0.59
C ALA A 42 -0.33 -31.32 -1.52
N ILE A 43 0.33 -30.18 -1.28
CA ILE A 43 1.58 -29.80 -1.96
C ILE A 43 2.66 -30.81 -1.60
N ARG A 44 3.42 -31.30 -2.59
CA ARG A 44 4.52 -32.25 -2.41
C ARG A 44 5.85 -31.57 -2.68
N ILE A 45 6.90 -32.09 -2.06
CA ILE A 45 8.28 -31.65 -2.25
C ILE A 45 9.02 -32.74 -3.02
N ASP A 46 9.78 -32.38 -4.05
CA ASP A 46 10.71 -33.27 -4.77
C ASP A 46 10.09 -34.58 -5.29
N SER A 47 8.84 -34.49 -5.76
CA SER A 47 8.08 -35.65 -6.25
C SER A 47 7.31 -35.35 -7.55
N PRO A 48 7.99 -34.93 -8.64
CA PRO A 48 7.33 -34.65 -9.92
C PRO A 48 6.77 -35.93 -10.57
N PRO A 49 5.67 -35.84 -11.34
CA PRO A 49 5.12 -37.00 -12.06
C PRO A 49 6.05 -37.48 -13.19
N LEU A 50 6.00 -38.78 -13.51
CA LEU A 50 6.67 -39.40 -14.67
C LEU A 50 5.74 -39.35 -15.90
N PRO A 51 6.24 -39.24 -17.17
CA PRO A 51 7.62 -39.12 -17.64
C PRO A 51 8.13 -37.67 -17.82
N THR A 52 9.45 -37.52 -17.76
CA THR A 52 10.22 -36.26 -17.70
C THR A 52 10.49 -35.62 -19.08
N LEU A 53 10.33 -34.28 -19.15
CA LEU A 53 11.07 -33.32 -19.99
C LEU A 53 10.79 -33.17 -21.51
N GLN A 54 10.06 -34.06 -22.21
CA GLN A 54 9.86 -33.94 -23.67
C GLN A 54 8.53 -33.34 -24.15
N GLN A 55 7.56 -33.09 -23.26
CA GLN A 55 6.23 -32.56 -23.63
C GLN A 55 5.73 -31.42 -22.72
N GLU A 56 6.63 -30.74 -22.01
CA GLU A 56 6.26 -29.76 -20.99
C GLU A 56 6.31 -28.33 -21.54
N GLU A 57 5.20 -27.60 -21.38
CA GLU A 57 5.20 -26.15 -21.57
C GLU A 57 5.99 -25.53 -20.40
N ARG A 58 7.20 -25.08 -20.70
CA ARG A 58 8.10 -24.44 -19.74
C ARG A 58 7.88 -22.94 -19.74
N GLN A 59 7.35 -22.42 -18.64
CA GLN A 59 7.22 -20.98 -18.42
C GLN A 59 8.16 -20.52 -17.31
N THR A 60 8.81 -19.37 -17.50
CA THR A 60 9.58 -18.73 -16.41
C THR A 60 8.65 -17.87 -15.56
N VAL A 61 8.72 -18.03 -14.25
CA VAL A 61 8.00 -17.20 -13.27
C VAL A 61 8.97 -16.67 -12.21
N PHE A 62 8.61 -15.55 -11.59
CA PHE A 62 9.49 -14.79 -10.70
C PHE A 62 9.10 -14.89 -9.22
N GLY A 63 8.09 -15.69 -8.88
CA GLY A 63 7.70 -15.90 -7.50
C GLY A 63 6.27 -16.40 -7.38
N VAL A 64 5.95 -16.94 -6.21
CA VAL A 64 4.60 -17.37 -5.86
C VAL A 64 3.95 -16.25 -5.05
N VAL A 65 2.81 -15.75 -5.51
CA VAL A 65 2.00 -14.82 -4.71
C VAL A 65 1.32 -15.60 -3.59
N GLY A 66 0.78 -16.77 -3.90
CA GLY A 66 0.20 -17.72 -2.95
C GLY A 66 -0.85 -18.60 -3.61
N LEU A 67 -1.68 -19.24 -2.78
CA LEU A 67 -2.82 -20.05 -3.19
C LEU A 67 -4.12 -19.44 -2.67
N VAL A 68 -5.17 -19.52 -3.48
CA VAL A 68 -6.53 -19.11 -3.10
C VAL A 68 -7.51 -20.25 -3.39
N ARG A 69 -8.43 -20.51 -2.47
CA ARG A 69 -9.49 -21.51 -2.68
C ARG A 69 -10.75 -20.82 -3.19
N LEU A 70 -11.21 -21.20 -4.38
CA LEU A 70 -12.47 -20.77 -4.99
C LEU A 70 -13.43 -21.97 -5.12
N ASN A 71 -14.55 -21.85 -5.82
CA ASN A 71 -15.48 -22.96 -5.99
C ASN A 71 -14.85 -24.12 -6.78
N ALA A 72 -14.06 -23.83 -7.81
CA ALA A 72 -13.33 -24.86 -8.57
C ALA A 72 -12.19 -25.52 -7.77
N GLY A 73 -11.89 -25.03 -6.57
CA GLY A 73 -10.78 -25.52 -5.73
C GLY A 73 -9.63 -24.52 -5.67
N ASN A 74 -8.44 -25.04 -5.36
CA ASN A 74 -7.25 -24.22 -5.19
C ASN A 74 -6.75 -23.67 -6.53
N HIS A 75 -6.42 -22.39 -6.54
CA HIS A 75 -5.77 -21.69 -7.65
C HIS A 75 -4.39 -21.22 -7.20
N LEU A 76 -3.39 -21.45 -8.04
CA LEU A 76 -2.03 -21.01 -7.85
C LEU A 76 -1.83 -19.64 -8.50
N ILE A 77 -1.36 -18.66 -7.74
CA ILE A 77 -1.11 -17.30 -8.22
C ILE A 77 0.40 -17.08 -8.35
N LEU A 78 0.87 -16.79 -9.56
CA LEU A 78 2.30 -16.66 -9.89
C LEU A 78 2.62 -15.30 -10.48
N ILE A 79 3.84 -14.82 -10.23
CA ILE A 79 4.39 -13.60 -10.83
C ILE A 79 5.04 -13.98 -12.16
N THR A 80 4.51 -13.47 -13.27
CA THR A 80 5.02 -13.77 -14.63
C THR A 80 5.93 -12.67 -15.16
N ASN A 81 5.85 -11.45 -14.60
CA ASN A 81 6.75 -10.37 -14.97
C ASN A 81 7.02 -9.44 -13.78
N ARG A 82 8.23 -8.88 -13.76
CA ARG A 82 8.68 -7.91 -12.75
C ARG A 82 9.51 -6.81 -13.40
N GLN A 83 9.46 -5.62 -12.83
CA GLN A 83 10.34 -4.50 -13.20
C GLN A 83 11.21 -4.15 -12.00
N LYS A 84 12.53 -4.06 -12.21
CA LYS A 84 13.42 -3.50 -11.19
C LYS A 84 13.19 -1.99 -11.10
N VAL A 85 12.83 -1.50 -9.92
CA VAL A 85 12.51 -0.08 -9.69
C VAL A 85 13.63 0.69 -9.00
N ALA A 86 14.43 -0.01 -8.18
CA ALA A 86 15.53 0.61 -7.46
C ALA A 86 16.52 -0.46 -6.97
N ARG A 87 17.64 0.03 -6.41
CA ARG A 87 18.58 -0.77 -5.62
C ARG A 87 18.81 -0.04 -4.31
N LEU A 88 18.54 -0.71 -3.19
CA LEU A 88 18.77 -0.18 -1.85
C LEU A 88 19.69 -1.14 -1.10
N LEU A 89 20.84 -0.65 -0.63
CA LEU A 89 21.78 -1.45 0.16
C LEU A 89 22.23 -2.73 -0.56
N ASN A 90 22.54 -2.65 -1.85
CA ASN A 90 22.80 -3.77 -2.77
C ASN A 90 21.65 -4.77 -2.97
N ASN A 91 20.48 -4.51 -2.41
CA ASN A 91 19.29 -5.31 -2.65
C ASN A 91 18.48 -4.73 -3.81
N ASP A 92 18.16 -5.57 -4.77
CA ASP A 92 17.32 -5.17 -5.90
C ASP A 92 15.85 -5.16 -5.46
N LEU A 93 15.19 -4.05 -5.77
CA LEU A 93 13.79 -3.82 -5.44
C LEU A 93 12.97 -3.94 -6.72
N TYR A 94 11.92 -4.76 -6.67
CA TYR A 94 11.11 -5.10 -7.81
C TYR A 94 9.66 -4.70 -7.62
N LYS A 95 9.03 -4.34 -8.74
CA LYS A 95 7.60 -4.12 -8.88
C LYS A 95 7.01 -5.27 -9.67
N LEU A 96 5.90 -5.83 -9.20
CA LEU A 96 5.12 -6.82 -9.93
C LEU A 96 4.44 -6.13 -11.12
N THR A 97 4.69 -6.62 -12.34
CA THR A 97 4.13 -6.07 -13.59
C THR A 97 3.29 -7.09 -14.37
N GLY A 98 3.42 -8.38 -14.07
CA GLY A 98 2.61 -9.43 -14.67
C GLY A 98 2.35 -10.56 -13.68
N HIS A 99 1.16 -11.14 -13.77
CA HIS A 99 0.76 -12.28 -12.96
C HIS A 99 -0.12 -13.25 -13.76
N VAL A 100 -0.32 -14.45 -13.22
CA VAL A 100 -1.27 -15.45 -13.74
C VAL A 100 -1.92 -16.18 -12.57
N VAL A 101 -3.21 -16.51 -12.72
CA VAL A 101 -3.98 -17.32 -11.77
C VAL A 101 -4.36 -18.62 -12.46
N ILE A 102 -3.83 -19.74 -11.95
CA ILE A 102 -3.97 -21.06 -12.59
C ILE A 102 -4.79 -21.99 -11.69
N PRO A 103 -5.92 -22.56 -12.16
CA PRO A 103 -6.66 -23.56 -11.40
C PRO A 103 -5.83 -24.85 -11.28
N ILE A 104 -5.67 -25.36 -10.06
CA ILE A 104 -4.98 -26.63 -9.80
C ILE A 104 -5.90 -27.81 -10.19
N ALA A 105 -7.21 -27.68 -9.96
CA ALA A 105 -8.18 -28.71 -10.32
C ALA A 105 -8.15 -29.04 -11.82
N LYS A 106 -8.32 -30.31 -12.17
CA LYS A 106 -8.36 -30.76 -13.58
C LYS A 106 -9.67 -30.42 -14.29
N SER A 107 -10.76 -30.27 -13.54
CA SER A 107 -12.09 -30.13 -14.12
C SER A 107 -13.00 -29.26 -13.25
N ALA A 108 -13.71 -28.35 -13.89
CA ALA A 108 -14.79 -27.56 -13.31
C ALA A 108 -16.18 -28.18 -13.59
N LEU A 109 -16.24 -29.42 -14.12
CA LEU A 109 -17.50 -30.07 -14.53
C LEU A 109 -18.45 -30.34 -13.35
N SER A 110 -17.95 -30.42 -12.12
CA SER A 110 -18.77 -30.59 -10.92
C SER A 110 -19.43 -29.28 -10.44
N LEU A 111 -19.06 -28.13 -11.00
CA LEU A 111 -19.61 -26.85 -10.59
C LEU A 111 -20.96 -26.57 -11.22
N THR A 112 -21.86 -26.00 -10.42
CA THR A 112 -23.10 -25.43 -10.94
C THR A 112 -22.81 -24.20 -11.81
N ALA A 113 -23.75 -23.82 -12.69
CA ALA A 113 -23.62 -22.62 -13.51
C ALA A 113 -23.42 -21.34 -12.65
N VAL A 114 -24.03 -21.30 -11.46
CA VAL A 114 -23.87 -20.20 -10.50
C VAL A 114 -22.44 -20.17 -9.94
N GLN A 115 -21.91 -21.32 -9.52
CA GLN A 115 -20.52 -21.41 -9.02
C GLN A 115 -19.50 -21.05 -10.09
N GLN A 116 -19.72 -21.42 -11.36
CA GLN A 116 -18.87 -21.01 -12.48
C GLN A 116 -18.92 -19.50 -12.70
N ARG A 117 -20.10 -18.88 -12.62
CA ARG A 117 -20.28 -17.42 -12.70
C ARG A 117 -19.55 -16.71 -11.55
N ASP A 118 -19.69 -17.23 -10.34
CA ASP A 118 -19.06 -16.66 -9.13
C ASP A 118 -17.53 -16.75 -9.20
N ASP A 119 -16.99 -17.89 -9.65
CA ASP A 119 -15.54 -18.06 -9.85
C ASP A 119 -14.98 -17.08 -10.88
N GLN A 120 -15.70 -16.82 -11.96
CA GLN A 120 -15.31 -15.78 -12.92
C GLN A 120 -15.22 -14.39 -12.26
N LEU A 121 -16.16 -14.06 -11.36
CA LEU A 121 -16.13 -12.81 -10.61
C LEU A 121 -14.96 -12.76 -9.62
N TYR A 122 -14.70 -13.85 -8.88
CA TYR A 122 -13.55 -13.92 -7.98
C TYR A 122 -12.22 -13.79 -8.73
N LEU A 123 -12.09 -14.42 -9.90
CA LEU A 123 -10.90 -14.29 -10.75
C LEU A 123 -10.73 -12.84 -11.25
N GLN A 124 -11.82 -12.16 -11.63
CA GLN A 124 -11.78 -10.74 -11.99
C GLN A 124 -11.37 -9.85 -10.81
N MET A 125 -11.80 -10.17 -9.58
CA MET A 125 -11.39 -9.44 -8.38
C MET A 125 -9.88 -9.59 -8.12
N LEU A 126 -9.37 -10.82 -8.23
CA LEU A 126 -7.94 -11.12 -8.07
C LEU A 126 -7.10 -10.44 -9.16
N ASP A 127 -7.54 -10.47 -10.41
CA ASP A 127 -6.86 -9.76 -11.50
C ASP A 127 -6.89 -8.24 -11.26
N SER A 128 -8.06 -7.69 -10.90
CA SER A 128 -8.19 -6.25 -10.64
C SER A 128 -7.26 -5.74 -9.54
N ILE A 129 -7.07 -6.51 -8.46
CA ILE A 129 -6.21 -6.08 -7.36
C ILE A 129 -4.72 -6.26 -7.69
N LEU A 130 -4.34 -7.35 -8.36
CA LEU A 130 -2.96 -7.62 -8.77
C LEU A 130 -2.50 -6.68 -9.90
N SER A 131 -3.40 -6.34 -10.81
CA SER A 131 -3.17 -5.36 -11.90
C SER A 131 -3.16 -3.91 -11.43
N SER A 132 -3.34 -3.63 -10.13
CA SER A 132 -3.32 -2.26 -9.60
C SER A 132 -1.98 -1.53 -9.79
N GLY A 133 -0.88 -2.27 -9.93
CA GLY A 133 0.44 -1.70 -10.21
C GLY A 133 1.11 -1.06 -8.98
N PHE A 134 0.77 -1.50 -7.77
CA PHE A 134 1.35 -0.99 -6.51
C PHE A 134 1.92 -2.09 -5.63
N TRP A 135 2.44 -3.16 -6.24
CA TRP A 135 2.99 -4.32 -5.56
C TRP A 135 4.50 -4.36 -5.69
N TYR A 136 5.19 -4.44 -4.56
CA TYR A 136 6.64 -4.42 -4.49
C TYR A 136 7.15 -5.62 -3.68
N PHE A 137 8.35 -6.08 -4.00
CA PHE A 137 9.05 -7.14 -3.28
C PHE A 137 10.57 -7.06 -3.52
N SER A 138 11.34 -7.80 -2.72
CA SER A 138 12.77 -8.05 -2.93
C SER A 138 13.09 -9.49 -2.55
N TYR A 139 14.11 -10.08 -3.20
CA TYR A 139 14.54 -11.45 -2.91
C TYR A 139 15.59 -11.51 -1.79
N GLN A 140 16.29 -10.40 -1.61
CA GLN A 140 17.46 -10.31 -0.74
C GLN A 140 17.15 -9.60 0.59
N SER A 141 16.17 -8.68 0.60
CA SER A 141 15.85 -7.86 1.77
C SER A 141 14.37 -7.87 2.12
N ASP A 142 14.10 -7.73 3.42
CA ASP A 142 12.76 -7.59 3.95
C ASP A 142 12.26 -6.14 3.81
N ILE A 143 11.60 -5.85 2.69
CA ILE A 143 11.06 -4.51 2.41
C ILE A 143 9.82 -4.15 3.25
N THR A 144 9.31 -5.10 4.06
CA THR A 144 8.21 -4.83 4.99
C THR A 144 8.69 -4.02 6.19
N LYS A 145 10.00 -3.95 6.44
CA LYS A 145 10.61 -3.15 7.51
C LYS A 145 11.25 -1.88 6.98
N ASN A 146 11.32 -0.86 7.85
CA ASN A 146 12.14 0.32 7.61
C ASN A 146 13.62 0.04 7.91
N VAL A 147 14.50 0.91 7.44
CA VAL A 147 15.96 0.81 7.58
C VAL A 147 16.35 0.71 9.05
N GLN A 148 15.73 1.48 9.95
CA GLN A 148 16.03 1.41 11.39
C GLN A 148 15.77 0.02 11.95
N SER A 149 14.60 -0.57 11.67
CA SER A 149 14.24 -1.92 12.12
C SER A 149 15.16 -3.01 11.54
N LEU A 150 15.67 -2.82 10.32
CA LEU A 150 16.67 -3.71 9.73
C LEU A 150 18.04 -3.54 10.40
N ALA A 151 18.43 -2.30 10.68
CA ALA A 151 19.74 -1.92 11.21
C ALA A 151 19.94 -2.22 12.71
N THR A 152 18.84 -2.37 13.45
CA THR A 152 18.84 -2.72 14.88
C THR A 152 18.48 -4.18 15.14
N ALA A 153 18.09 -4.93 14.11
CA ALA A 153 17.77 -6.34 14.25
C ALA A 153 19.01 -7.13 14.67
N ALA A 154 18.83 -8.02 15.66
CA ALA A 154 19.87 -9.00 15.98
C ALA A 154 20.07 -9.95 14.78
N PRO A 155 21.30 -10.47 14.56
CA PRO A 155 21.53 -11.51 13.57
C PRO A 155 20.55 -12.67 13.81
N SER A 156 19.72 -12.94 12.82
CA SER A 156 18.65 -13.94 12.91
C SER A 156 18.89 -14.98 11.83
N SER A 157 18.87 -16.26 12.21
CA SER A 157 18.84 -17.38 11.27
C SER A 157 17.48 -17.58 10.61
N LYS A 158 16.46 -16.82 11.04
CA LYS A 158 15.10 -16.90 10.50
C LYS A 158 15.02 -16.38 9.08
N SER A 159 14.12 -16.97 8.32
CA SER A 159 13.83 -16.60 6.94
C SER A 159 13.17 -15.22 6.84
N ILE A 160 13.22 -14.60 5.65
CA ILE A 160 12.65 -13.26 5.41
C ILE A 160 11.18 -13.19 5.84
N TRP A 161 10.37 -14.19 5.47
CA TRP A 161 8.94 -14.23 5.78
C TRP A 161 8.62 -14.40 7.27
N GLU A 162 9.51 -15.03 8.05
CA GLU A 162 9.35 -15.22 9.49
C GLU A 162 9.64 -13.93 10.27
N ASN A 163 10.54 -13.12 9.73
CA ASN A 163 10.92 -11.84 10.30
C ASN A 163 10.02 -10.70 9.81
N ALA A 164 9.32 -10.87 8.68
CA ALA A 164 8.51 -9.82 8.04
C ALA A 164 7.54 -9.13 8.99
N ASP A 165 7.42 -7.81 8.86
CA ASP A 165 6.40 -7.03 9.55
C ASP A 165 5.01 -7.44 9.05
N GLU A 166 4.24 -8.02 9.95
CA GLU A 166 2.92 -8.55 9.63
C GLU A 166 1.97 -7.48 9.07
N ARG A 167 2.11 -6.22 9.48
CA ARG A 167 1.27 -5.12 8.99
C ARG A 167 1.44 -4.95 7.49
N PHE A 168 2.62 -5.22 6.95
CA PHE A 168 2.96 -4.92 5.56
C PHE A 168 3.18 -6.18 4.69
N PHE A 169 3.03 -7.38 5.24
CA PHE A 169 3.06 -8.65 4.49
C PHE A 169 1.65 -9.01 3.97
N TRP A 170 1.30 -8.46 2.81
CA TRP A 170 -0.07 -8.49 2.27
C TRP A 170 -0.56 -9.87 1.83
N ASN A 171 0.28 -10.64 1.15
CA ASN A 171 -0.06 -11.96 0.65
C ASN A 171 0.16 -13.08 1.68
N LYS A 172 0.37 -12.75 2.98
CA LYS A 172 0.59 -13.75 4.04
C LYS A 172 -0.53 -14.79 4.11
N ASN A 173 -1.79 -14.37 3.93
CA ASN A 173 -2.93 -15.29 3.92
C ASN A 173 -2.87 -16.27 2.74
N LEU A 174 -2.58 -15.77 1.54
CA LEU A 174 -2.42 -16.61 0.34
C LEU A 174 -1.21 -17.55 0.46
N GLN A 175 -0.18 -17.14 1.21
CA GLN A 175 1.01 -17.93 1.51
C GLN A 175 0.78 -18.98 2.62
N ALA A 176 -0.38 -19.00 3.29
CA ALA A 176 -0.62 -19.87 4.44
C ALA A 176 -0.33 -21.36 4.19
N PRO A 177 -0.70 -21.96 3.03
CA PRO A 177 -0.35 -23.36 2.75
C PRO A 177 1.16 -23.60 2.63
N LEU A 178 1.90 -22.67 2.03
CA LEU A 178 3.36 -22.76 1.90
C LEU A 178 4.06 -22.54 3.25
N ILE A 179 3.56 -21.60 4.06
CA ILE A 179 4.03 -21.37 5.43
C ILE A 179 3.80 -22.63 6.29
N ALA A 180 2.64 -23.28 6.17
CA ALA A 180 2.35 -24.52 6.87
C ALA A 180 3.31 -25.64 6.44
N LEU A 181 3.56 -25.77 5.13
CA LEU A 181 4.50 -26.74 4.56
C LEU A 181 5.94 -26.52 5.05
N ALA A 182 6.40 -25.27 5.12
CA ALA A 182 7.73 -24.93 5.64
C ALA A 182 7.84 -25.26 7.14
N LYS A 183 6.81 -24.97 7.93
CA LYS A 183 6.79 -25.31 9.37
C LYS A 183 6.75 -26.81 9.63
N SER A 184 6.10 -27.59 8.79
CA SER A 184 6.04 -29.06 8.94
C SER A 184 7.31 -29.77 8.44
N ASN A 185 8.16 -29.08 7.66
CA ASN A 185 9.39 -29.63 7.08
C ASN A 185 10.58 -28.69 7.38
N PRO A 186 10.99 -28.53 8.65
CA PRO A 186 12.03 -27.57 9.03
C PRO A 186 13.41 -27.89 8.44
N ASP A 187 13.67 -29.16 8.12
CA ASP A 187 14.93 -29.62 7.51
C ASP A 187 14.99 -29.38 5.99
N THR A 188 13.87 -28.93 5.41
CA THR A 188 13.75 -28.65 3.97
C THR A 188 13.60 -27.14 3.75
N ASP A 189 14.51 -26.55 2.96
CA ASP A 189 14.49 -25.09 2.71
C ASP A 189 13.38 -24.67 1.73
N ILE A 190 12.12 -24.78 2.16
CA ILE A 190 10.93 -24.31 1.43
C ILE A 190 10.70 -22.81 1.62
N SER A 191 11.34 -22.21 2.64
CA SER A 191 11.28 -20.79 2.92
C SER A 191 11.70 -19.92 1.73
N ALA A 192 12.56 -20.44 0.85
CA ALA A 192 12.98 -19.78 -0.39
C ALA A 192 11.84 -19.48 -1.39
N PHE A 193 10.68 -20.15 -1.26
CA PHE A 193 9.48 -19.94 -2.09
C PHE A 193 8.47 -18.93 -1.50
N ILE A 194 8.62 -18.58 -0.22
CA ILE A 194 7.67 -17.71 0.49
C ILE A 194 8.13 -16.25 0.34
N LEU A 195 7.58 -15.57 -0.66
CA LEU A 195 7.92 -14.20 -1.02
C LEU A 195 6.91 -13.19 -0.43
N PRO A 196 7.33 -12.33 0.52
CA PRO A 196 6.47 -11.25 1.00
C PRO A 196 6.24 -10.18 -0.07
N LEU A 197 4.97 -9.88 -0.33
CA LEU A 197 4.53 -8.74 -1.13
C LEU A 197 4.08 -7.60 -0.22
N MET A 198 4.53 -6.40 -0.57
CA MET A 198 4.16 -5.15 0.06
C MET A 198 3.38 -4.29 -0.93
N THR A 199 2.39 -3.52 -0.46
CA THR A 199 1.72 -2.51 -1.28
C THR A 199 1.96 -1.09 -0.79
N GLY A 200 2.09 -0.16 -1.74
CA GLY A 200 2.28 1.26 -1.46
C GLY A 200 3.05 1.96 -2.59
N PHE A 201 4.17 2.58 -2.26
CA PHE A 201 4.98 3.34 -3.22
C PHE A 201 6.46 3.10 -2.96
N MET A 202 7.27 3.02 -4.02
CA MET A 202 8.70 2.85 -3.91
C MET A 202 9.37 3.38 -5.17
N GLU A 203 10.13 4.45 -5.03
CA GLU A 203 10.87 5.06 -6.13
C GLU A 203 12.10 5.79 -5.58
N PHE A 204 13.20 5.76 -6.34
CA PHE A 204 14.48 6.37 -6.03
C PHE A 204 14.95 7.22 -7.21
N LYS A 205 15.62 8.33 -6.90
CA LYS A 205 16.23 9.25 -7.87
C LYS A 205 17.64 9.58 -7.42
N ASP A 206 18.59 9.48 -8.34
CA ASP A 206 19.97 9.91 -8.10
C ASP A 206 20.09 11.41 -8.37
N LEU A 207 20.28 12.17 -7.31
CA LEU A 207 20.30 13.63 -7.34
C LEU A 207 21.68 14.16 -6.96
N PRO A 208 22.17 15.23 -7.60
CA PRO A 208 23.43 15.86 -7.19
C PRO A 208 23.24 16.70 -5.93
N TYR A 209 24.24 16.66 -5.05
CA TYR A 209 24.36 17.59 -3.93
C TYR A 209 25.83 17.70 -3.49
N ASN A 210 26.34 18.93 -3.37
CA ASN A 210 27.71 19.25 -2.94
C ASN A 210 28.78 18.42 -3.68
N GLY A 211 28.63 18.31 -5.01
CA GLY A 211 29.54 17.55 -5.88
C GLY A 211 29.45 16.02 -5.77
N LYS A 212 28.51 15.48 -4.97
CA LYS A 212 28.27 14.03 -4.81
C LYS A 212 26.95 13.63 -5.47
N ARG A 213 26.86 12.36 -5.88
CA ARG A 213 25.59 11.72 -6.28
C ARG A 213 24.95 11.09 -5.05
N VAL A 214 23.70 11.45 -4.81
CA VAL A 214 22.91 11.02 -3.65
C VAL A 214 21.68 10.26 -4.16
N SER A 215 21.51 9.02 -3.75
CA SER A 215 20.29 8.27 -4.07
C SER A 215 19.21 8.65 -3.05
N PHE A 216 18.21 9.41 -3.50
CA PHE A 216 17.09 9.85 -2.68
C PHE A 216 15.85 9.03 -3.03
N GLY A 217 15.24 8.39 -2.04
CA GLY A 217 14.07 7.55 -2.24
C GLY A 217 12.95 7.81 -1.25
N LEU A 218 11.73 7.47 -1.68
CA LEU A 218 10.56 7.36 -0.82
C LEU A 218 10.04 5.93 -0.87
N ILE A 219 9.84 5.35 0.30
CA ILE A 219 9.19 4.05 0.45
C ILE A 219 7.95 4.24 1.32
N SER A 220 6.79 3.89 0.80
CA SER A 220 5.55 3.86 1.57
C SER A 220 5.00 2.46 1.62
N ARG A 221 4.72 2.00 2.84
CA ARG A 221 4.14 0.69 3.15
C ARG A 221 2.75 0.88 3.71
N ARG A 222 1.74 0.36 3.02
CA ARG A 222 0.34 0.40 3.48
C ARG A 222 0.03 -0.85 4.29
N SER A 223 -0.63 -0.69 5.43
CA SER A 223 -1.04 -1.82 6.27
C SER A 223 -2.11 -2.66 5.58
N LYS A 224 -2.01 -4.00 5.72
CA LYS A 224 -3.06 -4.96 5.36
C LYS A 224 -4.23 -4.92 6.33
N PHE A 225 -3.98 -4.55 7.59
CA PHE A 225 -5.04 -4.51 8.61
C PHE A 225 -6.00 -3.40 8.30
N ARG A 226 -7.30 -3.72 8.37
CA ARG A 226 -8.37 -2.78 8.05
C ARG A 226 -8.13 -2.11 6.67
N ALA A 227 -7.62 -2.89 5.71
CA ALA A 227 -7.47 -2.44 4.34
C ALA A 227 -8.84 -2.36 3.66
N GLY A 228 -9.00 -1.33 2.84
CA GLY A 228 -10.22 -1.17 2.06
C GLY A 228 -10.35 0.20 1.45
N THR A 229 -11.55 0.47 0.98
CA THR A 229 -11.91 1.67 0.20
C THR A 229 -12.39 2.81 1.09
N ARG A 230 -12.48 4.01 0.51
CA ARG A 230 -12.58 5.27 1.27
C ARG A 230 -13.78 5.33 2.23
N TYR A 231 -14.96 4.86 1.82
CA TYR A 231 -16.15 4.91 2.69
C TYR A 231 -16.38 3.61 3.48
N ASN A 232 -15.86 2.48 3.00
CA ASN A 232 -16.06 1.19 3.64
C ASN A 232 -15.14 0.98 4.85
N THR A 233 -13.97 1.62 4.86
CA THR A 233 -12.94 1.31 5.85
C THR A 233 -12.34 2.56 6.49
N ARG A 234 -13.09 3.14 7.45
CA ARG A 234 -12.71 4.31 8.27
C ARG A 234 -12.70 3.99 9.76
N GLY A 235 -11.93 4.72 10.53
CA GLY A 235 -11.81 4.48 11.96
C GLY A 235 -10.86 3.36 12.33
N VAL A 236 -11.01 2.93 13.58
CA VAL A 236 -10.25 1.87 14.25
C VAL A 236 -11.10 0.60 14.38
N ASP A 237 -10.46 -0.56 14.47
CA ASP A 237 -11.08 -1.80 14.92
C ASP A 237 -10.86 -2.02 16.44
N ALA A 238 -11.42 -3.11 16.98
CA ALA A 238 -11.24 -3.46 18.40
C ALA A 238 -9.78 -3.77 18.77
N ASP A 239 -8.95 -4.10 17.78
CA ASP A 239 -7.54 -4.39 17.96
C ASP A 239 -6.64 -3.16 17.87
N GLY A 240 -7.20 -1.98 17.66
CA GLY A 240 -6.44 -0.75 17.53
C GLY A 240 -5.85 -0.53 16.14
N ASN A 241 -6.20 -1.36 15.14
CA ASN A 241 -5.77 -1.14 13.76
C ASN A 241 -6.68 -0.12 13.08
N VAL A 242 -6.07 0.89 12.48
CA VAL A 242 -6.80 1.95 11.77
C VAL A 242 -6.82 1.71 10.27
N GLY A 243 -7.91 2.13 9.64
CA GLY A 243 -8.03 2.08 8.18
C GLY A 243 -7.00 2.98 7.50
N ASN A 244 -6.57 2.59 6.30
CA ASN A 244 -5.63 3.35 5.48
C ASN A 244 -4.33 3.76 6.22
N TYR A 245 -3.83 2.90 7.11
CA TYR A 245 -2.55 3.12 7.76
C TYR A 245 -1.39 2.99 6.77
N VAL A 246 -0.50 3.98 6.74
CA VAL A 246 0.68 4.02 5.86
C VAL A 246 1.88 4.51 6.66
N GLU A 247 2.97 3.75 6.60
CA GLU A 247 4.30 4.21 6.99
C GLU A 247 5.00 4.76 5.74
N THR A 248 5.55 5.98 5.82
CA THR A 248 6.32 6.62 4.74
C THR A 248 7.73 6.89 5.25
N GLU A 249 8.72 6.31 4.57
CA GLU A 249 10.13 6.40 4.86
C GLU A 249 10.85 7.18 3.76
N GLN A 250 11.52 8.27 4.14
CA GLN A 250 12.45 9.01 3.31
C GLN A 250 13.86 8.45 3.51
N VAL A 251 14.46 7.96 2.43
CA VAL A 251 15.78 7.30 2.45
C VAL A 251 16.78 8.10 1.64
N ILE A 252 17.98 8.29 2.20
CA ILE A 252 19.14 8.83 1.51
C ILE A 252 20.26 7.80 1.56
N VAL A 253 20.83 7.47 0.41
CA VAL A 253 21.99 6.59 0.29
C VAL A 253 23.13 7.33 -0.37
N VAL A 254 24.30 7.30 0.25
CA VAL A 254 25.53 7.88 -0.29
C VAL A 254 26.65 6.84 -0.20
N SER A 255 27.40 6.68 -1.28
CA SER A 255 28.63 5.87 -1.27
C SER A 255 29.67 6.55 -0.37
N GLY A 256 30.09 5.86 0.68
CA GLY A 256 31.18 6.27 1.57
C GLY A 256 32.53 5.72 1.11
N GLU A 257 33.56 6.03 1.90
CA GLU A 257 34.92 5.53 1.69
C GLU A 257 35.02 4.03 1.99
N GLY A 258 35.94 3.32 1.33
CA GLY A 258 36.19 1.90 1.59
C GLY A 258 35.04 0.95 1.22
N GLY A 259 34.12 1.38 0.36
CA GLY A 259 32.98 0.55 -0.09
C GLY A 259 31.80 0.48 0.88
N VAL A 260 31.85 1.23 1.99
CA VAL A 260 30.74 1.35 2.94
C VAL A 260 29.70 2.32 2.38
N GLN A 261 28.42 1.94 2.35
CA GLN A 261 27.32 2.86 2.03
C GLN A 261 26.76 3.46 3.33
N LYS A 262 26.57 4.78 3.34
CA LYS A 262 25.90 5.47 4.44
C LYS A 262 24.43 5.65 4.09
N VAL A 263 23.54 5.32 5.03
CA VAL A 263 22.09 5.44 4.85
C VAL A 263 21.47 6.29 5.94
N ALA A 264 20.66 7.27 5.55
CA ALA A 264 19.80 8.01 6.45
C ALA A 264 18.34 7.65 6.16
N SER A 265 17.55 7.46 7.21
CA SER A 265 16.14 7.11 7.12
C SER A 265 15.32 7.99 8.06
N TYR A 266 14.26 8.60 7.51
CA TYR A 266 13.28 9.39 8.26
C TYR A 266 11.88 8.84 8.03
N VAL A 267 11.27 8.31 9.09
CA VAL A 267 9.98 7.64 9.05
C VAL A 267 8.88 8.57 9.58
N GLN A 268 7.76 8.59 8.87
CA GLN A 268 6.52 9.26 9.26
C GLN A 268 5.35 8.30 9.10
N THR A 269 4.27 8.49 9.87
CA THR A 269 3.08 7.65 9.77
C THR A 269 1.84 8.49 9.45
N ARG A 270 0.86 7.86 8.83
CA ARG A 270 -0.50 8.39 8.66
C ARG A 270 -1.51 7.26 8.72
N GLY A 271 -2.76 7.57 8.97
CA GLY A 271 -3.84 6.59 8.96
C GLY A 271 -5.16 7.21 9.38
N SER A 272 -6.24 6.44 9.36
CA SER A 272 -7.52 6.95 9.84
C SER A 272 -7.43 7.44 11.29
N ILE A 273 -8.31 8.39 11.63
CA ILE A 273 -8.53 8.82 13.02
C ILE A 273 -8.87 7.57 13.85
N PRO A 274 -8.20 7.33 15.00
CA PRO A 274 -8.32 6.10 15.78
C PRO A 274 -9.57 6.09 16.67
N LEU A 275 -10.73 6.32 16.05
CA LEU A 275 -12.05 6.30 16.66
C LEU A 275 -12.92 5.26 15.94
N PHE A 276 -13.98 4.76 16.57
CA PHE A 276 -15.02 4.03 15.83
C PHE A 276 -15.87 5.06 15.09
N TRP A 277 -15.63 5.22 13.79
CA TRP A 277 -16.39 6.15 12.97
C TRP A 277 -16.47 5.69 11.53
N GLY A 278 -17.55 6.09 10.87
CA GLY A 278 -17.81 5.74 9.49
C GLY A 278 -18.61 6.81 8.76
N GLN A 279 -18.67 6.67 7.45
CA GLN A 279 -19.59 7.46 6.62
C GLN A 279 -20.51 6.49 5.90
N LEU A 280 -21.80 6.55 6.23
CA LEU A 280 -22.78 5.72 5.58
C LEU A 280 -23.00 6.23 4.17
N ILE A 281 -22.70 5.38 3.18
CA ILE A 281 -22.89 5.69 1.77
C ILE A 281 -24.38 5.95 1.53
N ASN A 282 -24.70 7.22 1.37
CA ASN A 282 -25.94 7.68 0.80
C ASN A 282 -25.51 8.62 -0.32
N VAL A 283 -26.13 8.54 -1.50
CA VAL A 283 -25.69 9.19 -2.76
C VAL A 283 -25.44 10.72 -2.64
N LYS A 284 -25.71 11.33 -1.49
CA LYS A 284 -25.31 12.70 -1.16
C LYS A 284 -23.80 12.91 -1.33
N TYR A 285 -23.43 14.10 -1.77
CA TYR A 285 -22.04 14.51 -1.94
C TYR A 285 -21.21 14.38 -0.65
N GLN A 286 -21.82 14.68 0.50
CA GLN A 286 -21.23 14.50 1.82
C GLN A 286 -22.07 13.48 2.61
N PRO A 287 -21.66 12.20 2.67
CA PRO A 287 -22.42 11.16 3.37
C PRO A 287 -22.56 11.45 4.86
N LYS A 288 -23.50 10.80 5.56
CA LYS A 288 -23.68 11.06 7.00
C LYS A 288 -22.54 10.42 7.80
N MET A 289 -21.89 11.21 8.66
CA MET A 289 -20.89 10.71 9.60
C MET A 289 -21.57 10.08 10.81
N VAL A 290 -21.08 8.92 11.22
CA VAL A 290 -21.48 8.25 12.45
C VAL A 290 -20.22 8.04 13.28
N ILE A 291 -20.30 8.38 14.57
CA ILE A 291 -19.22 8.20 15.54
C ILE A 291 -19.81 7.40 16.68
N GLU A 292 -19.16 6.28 17.00
CA GLU A 292 -19.47 5.47 18.17
C GLU A 292 -18.53 5.88 19.29
N ASP A 293 -19.10 6.61 20.26
CA ASP A 293 -18.39 7.10 21.42
C ASP A 293 -18.77 6.26 22.65
N GLY A 294 -17.77 5.73 23.34
CA GLY A 294 -17.97 4.80 24.45
C GLY A 294 -16.67 4.20 24.99
N SER A 295 -16.79 3.33 25.99
CA SER A 295 -15.64 2.68 26.64
C SER A 295 -14.79 1.87 25.67
N VAL A 296 -15.43 1.16 24.73
CA VAL A 296 -14.76 0.39 23.68
C VAL A 296 -13.92 1.31 22.78
N SER A 297 -14.43 2.50 22.46
CA SER A 297 -13.73 3.52 21.68
C SER A 297 -12.45 3.99 22.35
N PHE A 298 -12.50 4.24 23.66
CA PHE A 298 -11.30 4.59 24.44
C PHE A 298 -10.30 3.43 24.54
N GLN A 299 -10.77 2.19 24.70
CA GLN A 299 -9.89 1.02 24.74
C GLN A 299 -9.14 0.81 23.42
N ALA A 300 -9.84 0.90 22.29
CA ALA A 300 -9.22 0.83 20.97
C ALA A 300 -8.25 1.99 20.72
N TYR A 301 -8.60 3.21 21.14
CA TYR A 301 -7.72 4.38 21.07
C TYR A 301 -6.42 4.16 21.88
N LYS A 302 -6.53 3.66 23.11
CA LYS A 302 -5.38 3.32 23.96
C LYS A 302 -4.53 2.22 23.33
N LYS A 303 -5.14 1.14 22.84
CA LYS A 303 -4.45 0.03 22.17
C LYS A 303 -3.70 0.52 20.93
N HIS A 304 -4.33 1.37 20.11
CA HIS A 304 -3.70 1.96 18.94
C HIS A 304 -2.41 2.70 19.27
N PHE A 305 -2.44 3.64 20.22
CA PHE A 305 -1.24 4.42 20.57
C PHE A 305 -0.19 3.58 21.30
N ALA A 306 -0.59 2.60 22.12
CA ALA A 306 0.36 1.66 22.72
C ALA A 306 1.13 0.87 21.64
N THR A 307 0.44 0.38 20.60
CA THR A 307 1.08 -0.28 19.45
C THR A 307 1.97 0.67 18.66
N GLN A 308 1.54 1.91 18.43
CA GLN A 308 2.38 2.91 17.75
C GLN A 308 3.66 3.21 18.55
N ILE A 309 3.56 3.36 19.87
CA ILE A 309 4.70 3.60 20.75
C ILE A 309 5.66 2.41 20.74
N ALA A 310 5.14 1.18 20.77
CA ALA A 310 5.97 -0.01 20.70
C ALA A 310 6.79 -0.11 19.40
N HIS A 311 6.25 0.36 18.28
CA HIS A 311 6.95 0.31 17.00
C HIS A 311 7.91 1.47 16.75
N TYR A 312 7.56 2.68 17.21
CA TYR A 312 8.24 3.91 16.77
C TYR A 312 8.67 4.85 17.90
N GLY A 313 8.45 4.48 19.17
CA GLY A 313 8.65 5.37 20.31
C GLY A 313 7.54 6.43 20.43
N PRO A 314 7.76 7.52 21.18
CA PRO A 314 6.77 8.58 21.35
C PRO A 314 6.14 9.08 20.03
N GLN A 315 4.90 9.52 20.11
CA GLN A 315 4.07 9.90 18.98
C GLN A 315 3.73 11.39 19.03
N ILE A 316 3.95 12.08 17.91
CA ILE A 316 3.44 13.44 17.70
C ILE A 316 2.23 13.35 16.77
N ALA A 317 1.04 13.31 17.36
CA ALA A 317 -0.23 13.16 16.66
C ALA A 317 -0.73 14.52 16.15
N VAL A 318 -0.58 14.77 14.85
CA VAL A 318 -1.00 16.00 14.20
C VAL A 318 -2.37 15.80 13.57
N ASN A 319 -3.36 16.52 14.10
CA ASN A 319 -4.73 16.52 13.61
C ASN A 319 -4.97 17.71 12.68
N LEU A 320 -5.31 17.45 11.42
CA LEU A 320 -5.55 18.46 10.38
C LEU A 320 -7.04 18.74 10.10
N ILE A 321 -7.95 18.21 10.91
CA ILE A 321 -9.39 18.38 10.70
C ILE A 321 -9.89 19.76 11.14
N ASN A 322 -11.02 20.17 10.59
CA ASN A 322 -11.61 21.47 10.84
C ASN A 322 -12.17 21.52 12.26
N LYS A 323 -11.94 22.64 12.96
CA LYS A 323 -12.50 22.90 14.30
C LYS A 323 -14.01 23.14 14.29
N LYS A 324 -14.58 23.45 13.12
CA LYS A 324 -15.98 23.84 12.97
C LYS A 324 -16.64 23.08 11.83
N GLY A 325 -17.97 23.00 11.89
CA GLY A 325 -18.79 22.38 10.87
C GLY A 325 -18.76 20.85 10.95
N TYR A 326 -18.81 20.21 9.79
CA TYR A 326 -19.02 18.76 9.67
C TYR A 326 -17.93 17.88 10.33
N GLU A 327 -16.68 18.35 10.39
CA GLU A 327 -15.58 17.60 11.02
C GLU A 327 -15.44 17.85 12.54
N ALA A 328 -16.21 18.80 13.10
CA ALA A 328 -16.01 19.27 14.49
C ALA A 328 -16.21 18.15 15.51
N GLN A 329 -17.23 17.32 15.34
CA GLN A 329 -17.53 16.23 16.27
C GLN A 329 -16.37 15.22 16.37
N LEU A 330 -15.72 14.87 15.25
CA LEU A 330 -14.52 14.02 15.28
C LEU A 330 -13.37 14.67 16.04
N SER A 331 -13.23 15.98 15.89
CA SER A 331 -12.20 16.75 16.57
C SER A 331 -12.40 16.80 18.07
N ASP A 332 -13.62 17.06 18.50
CA ASP A 332 -13.95 17.14 19.91
C ASP A 332 -13.80 15.78 20.58
N THR A 333 -14.28 14.70 19.92
CA THR A 333 -14.10 13.33 20.40
C THR A 333 -12.64 12.95 20.51
N TRP A 334 -11.81 13.23 19.49
CA TRP A 334 -10.38 12.93 19.56
C TRP A 334 -9.71 13.72 20.69
N SER A 335 -9.91 15.04 20.74
CA SER A 335 -9.31 15.88 21.79
C SER A 335 -9.67 15.37 23.20
N ARG A 336 -10.92 14.95 23.40
CA ARG A 336 -11.38 14.37 24.66
C ARG A 336 -10.72 13.02 24.96
N LEU A 337 -10.64 12.09 24.00
CA LEU A 337 -9.98 10.80 24.22
C LEU A 337 -8.48 10.96 24.47
N ASN A 338 -7.82 11.93 23.82
CA ASN A 338 -6.42 12.21 24.08
C ASN A 338 -6.20 12.78 25.49
N ALA A 339 -7.07 13.70 25.93
CA ALA A 339 -7.06 14.22 27.29
C ALA A 339 -7.34 13.11 28.32
N GLN A 340 -8.20 12.15 27.99
CA GLN A 340 -8.46 10.98 28.83
C GLN A 340 -7.29 9.99 28.85
N LEU A 341 -6.57 9.83 27.73
CA LEU A 341 -5.39 8.97 27.65
C LEU A 341 -4.25 9.53 28.53
N ASN A 342 -4.03 10.85 28.45
CA ASN A 342 -3.03 11.59 29.22
C ASN A 342 -1.64 10.91 29.28
N ASP A 343 -1.22 10.30 28.17
CA ASP A 343 0.07 9.61 28.06
C ASP A 343 1.15 10.62 27.66
N PRO A 344 2.24 10.77 28.44
CA PRO A 344 3.32 11.70 28.11
C PRO A 344 4.04 11.36 26.80
N ASN A 345 3.90 10.13 26.31
CA ASN A 345 4.46 9.69 25.03
C ASN A 345 3.56 10.03 23.84
N VAL A 346 2.41 10.66 24.04
CA VAL A 346 1.49 11.06 22.96
C VAL A 346 1.26 12.57 23.01
N ARG A 347 2.01 13.31 22.19
CA ARG A 347 1.82 14.76 22.01
C ARG A 347 0.76 14.98 20.93
N TYR A 348 -0.35 15.63 21.31
CA TYR A 348 -1.45 15.94 20.38
C TYR A 348 -1.40 17.42 19.96
N ILE A 349 -1.44 17.65 18.65
CA ILE A 349 -1.43 19.01 18.05
C ILE A 349 -2.60 19.13 17.09
N HIS A 350 -3.46 20.12 17.31
CA HIS A 350 -4.61 20.38 16.46
C HIS A 350 -4.41 21.62 15.59
N PHE A 351 -4.16 21.40 14.30
CA PHE A 351 -3.95 22.42 13.30
C PHE A 351 -5.11 22.44 12.30
N ASP A 352 -5.98 23.45 12.38
CA ASP A 352 -7.11 23.59 11.43
C ASP A 352 -6.58 24.00 10.05
N PHE A 353 -6.32 23.00 9.21
CA PHE A 353 -5.67 23.18 7.93
C PHE A 353 -6.49 24.07 6.97
N HIS A 354 -7.83 23.95 6.97
CA HIS A 354 -8.67 24.77 6.10
C HIS A 354 -8.72 26.21 6.55
N HIS A 355 -8.78 26.47 7.86
CA HIS A 355 -8.73 27.83 8.40
C HIS A 355 -7.36 28.47 8.20
N GLU A 356 -6.29 27.74 8.51
CA GLU A 356 -4.95 28.29 8.45
C GLU A 356 -4.51 28.49 7.00
N CYS A 357 -4.68 27.49 6.13
CA CYS A 357 -4.24 27.56 4.74
C CYS A 357 -5.29 28.18 3.80
N LYS A 358 -6.27 28.97 4.32
CA LYS A 358 -7.19 29.75 3.47
C LYS A 358 -6.38 30.62 2.49
N ASN A 359 -6.89 30.74 1.26
CA ASN A 359 -6.26 31.51 0.18
C ASN A 359 -4.85 31.01 -0.20
N MET A 360 -4.55 29.72 0.03
CA MET A 360 -3.29 29.10 -0.40
C MET A 360 -2.05 29.74 0.24
N ARG A 361 -2.20 30.22 1.49
CA ARG A 361 -1.11 30.74 2.32
C ARG A 361 -0.43 29.63 3.10
N TRP A 362 0.39 28.89 2.36
CA TRP A 362 1.13 27.72 2.81
C TRP A 362 2.34 28.04 3.69
N ASP A 363 2.74 29.31 3.73
CA ASP A 363 3.63 29.92 4.74
C ASP A 363 3.17 29.65 6.18
N LYS A 364 1.88 29.34 6.36
CA LYS A 364 1.34 28.96 7.68
C LYS A 364 1.61 27.52 8.07
N ILE A 365 2.00 26.61 7.17
CA ILE A 365 2.53 25.30 7.57
C ILE A 365 3.84 25.50 8.35
N SER A 366 4.61 26.53 8.03
CA SER A 366 5.80 26.89 8.81
C SER A 366 5.48 27.21 10.28
N LYS A 367 4.24 27.62 10.61
CA LYS A 367 3.81 27.76 12.01
C LYS A 367 3.69 26.41 12.72
N LEU A 368 3.09 25.42 12.05
CA LEU A 368 3.00 24.05 12.58
C LEU A 368 4.40 23.45 12.77
N VAL A 369 5.28 23.61 11.77
CA VAL A 369 6.67 23.16 11.87
C VAL A 369 7.39 23.89 13.01
N GLY A 370 7.19 25.20 13.13
CA GLY A 370 7.78 26.00 14.21
C GLY A 370 7.32 25.59 15.60
N GLU A 371 6.04 25.24 15.78
CA GLU A 371 5.49 24.72 17.05
C GLU A 371 6.10 23.37 17.45
N MET A 372 6.45 22.56 16.45
CA MET A 372 7.04 21.22 16.63
C MET A 372 8.56 21.20 16.56
N GLU A 373 9.22 22.34 16.33
CA GLU A 373 10.65 22.38 16.00
C GLU A 373 11.52 21.70 17.07
N GLY A 374 11.23 21.95 18.35
CA GLY A 374 11.91 21.28 19.46
C GLY A 374 11.70 19.76 19.46
N ASP A 375 10.49 19.30 19.15
CA ASP A 375 10.20 17.86 19.04
C ASP A 375 10.93 17.23 17.85
N LEU A 376 10.98 17.92 16.71
CA LEU A 376 11.63 17.44 15.49
C LEU A 376 13.16 17.33 15.66
N ILE A 377 13.76 18.23 16.44
CA ILE A 377 15.18 18.14 16.80
C ILE A 377 15.44 16.92 17.69
N LEU A 378 14.61 16.69 18.70
CA LEU A 378 14.72 15.51 19.59
C LEU A 378 14.40 14.20 18.87
N GLN A 379 13.47 14.24 17.91
CA GLN A 379 13.07 13.13 17.07
C GLN A 379 14.27 12.59 16.26
N GLY A 380 15.02 13.50 15.64
CA GLY A 380 16.13 13.16 14.76
C GLY A 380 15.72 12.28 13.58
N TYR A 381 16.68 11.53 13.06
CA TYR A 381 16.49 10.53 12.01
C TYR A 381 17.45 9.37 12.24
N CYS A 382 17.17 8.22 11.65
CA CYS A 382 18.06 7.08 11.71
C CYS A 382 19.24 7.29 10.76
N THR A 383 20.44 6.92 11.20
CA THR A 383 21.60 6.73 10.32
C THR A 383 22.15 5.33 10.51
N ALA A 384 22.57 4.70 9.42
CA ALA A 384 23.14 3.38 9.44
C ALA A 384 24.29 3.28 8.43
N ASP A 385 25.30 2.50 8.78
CA ASP A 385 26.38 2.14 7.88
C ASP A 385 26.14 0.74 7.34
N ALA A 386 26.32 0.56 6.05
CA ALA A 386 26.19 -0.70 5.36
C ALA A 386 27.51 -1.11 4.72
N SER A 387 28.10 -2.19 5.23
CA SER A 387 29.33 -2.76 4.69
C SER A 387 29.06 -4.14 4.10
N SER A 388 29.85 -4.53 3.10
CA SER A 388 29.79 -5.89 2.55
C SER A 388 30.13 -6.90 3.64
N SER A 389 29.18 -7.77 4.00
CA SER A 389 29.43 -8.82 4.99
C SER A 389 30.05 -10.06 4.37
N ASP A 390 29.79 -10.31 3.08
CA ASP A 390 30.24 -11.49 2.36
C ASP A 390 30.36 -11.22 0.86
N SER A 391 31.53 -11.49 0.32
CA SER A 391 31.89 -11.30 -1.10
C SER A 391 31.12 -12.24 -2.04
N ALA A 392 30.61 -13.38 -1.53
CA ALA A 392 29.93 -14.40 -2.33
C ALA A 392 28.42 -14.16 -2.47
N THR A 393 27.77 -13.66 -1.42
CA THR A 393 26.32 -13.41 -1.41
C THR A 393 25.95 -11.95 -1.71
N GLY A 394 26.91 -11.02 -1.62
CA GLY A 394 26.65 -9.58 -1.78
C GLY A 394 25.79 -8.99 -0.66
N ALA A 395 25.51 -9.76 0.39
CA ALA A 395 24.76 -9.33 1.54
C ALA A 395 25.50 -8.19 2.26
N MET A 396 24.75 -7.19 2.70
CA MET A 396 25.29 -6.07 3.47
C MET A 396 24.93 -6.23 4.93
N ASN A 397 25.93 -6.06 5.81
CA ASN A 397 25.69 -5.88 7.23
C ASN A 397 25.29 -4.42 7.44
N LEU A 398 24.05 -4.22 7.87
CA LEU A 398 23.52 -2.90 8.19
C LEU A 398 23.59 -2.69 9.69
N ARG A 399 24.28 -1.64 10.13
CA ARG A 399 24.43 -1.31 11.55
C ARG A 399 23.94 0.10 11.81
N ALA A 400 22.97 0.23 12.73
CA ALA A 400 22.49 1.54 13.16
C ALA A 400 23.59 2.30 13.91
N VAL A 401 23.79 3.57 13.55
CA VAL A 401 24.68 4.54 14.20
C VAL A 401 23.85 5.51 15.05
N LYS A 402 22.74 6.00 14.50
CA LYS A 402 21.74 6.82 15.20
C LYS A 402 20.35 6.25 14.94
N THR A 403 19.45 6.41 15.90
CA THR A 403 18.06 6.02 15.78
C THR A 403 17.15 7.24 15.86
N GLN A 404 16.10 7.23 15.06
CA GLN A 404 14.96 8.11 15.21
C GLN A 404 14.18 7.70 16.46
N SER A 405 13.92 8.66 17.35
CA SER A 405 13.39 8.41 18.69
C SER A 405 11.85 8.46 18.77
N SER A 406 11.19 9.14 17.84
CA SER A 406 9.74 9.35 17.79
C SER A 406 9.25 9.45 16.34
N VAL A 407 7.94 9.40 16.09
CA VAL A 407 7.37 9.65 14.74
C VAL A 407 6.25 10.70 14.79
N VAL A 408 6.15 11.48 13.69
CA VAL A 408 4.99 12.34 13.47
C VAL A 408 3.91 11.50 12.79
N ARG A 409 2.76 11.36 13.45
CA ARG A 409 1.57 10.73 12.91
C ARG A 409 0.63 11.81 12.41
N THR A 410 0.55 11.96 11.08
CA THR A 410 -0.30 12.97 10.46
C THR A 410 -1.68 12.41 10.13
N ASN A 411 -2.72 13.13 10.51
CA ASN A 411 -4.09 12.70 10.30
C ASN A 411 -4.94 13.79 9.70
N CYS A 412 -5.87 13.33 8.90
CA CYS A 412 -6.89 14.10 8.23
C CYS A 412 -8.11 13.19 8.11
N MET A 413 -9.27 13.74 7.76
CA MET A 413 -10.45 12.94 7.50
C MET A 413 -10.22 11.84 6.46
N ASP A 414 -9.49 12.13 5.37
CA ASP A 414 -9.23 11.16 4.30
C ASP A 414 -7.77 10.69 4.21
N CYS A 415 -6.85 11.30 4.98
CA CYS A 415 -5.42 10.97 4.97
C CYS A 415 -4.75 10.87 3.59
N LEU A 416 -5.25 11.64 2.62
CA LEU A 416 -4.72 11.76 1.27
C LEU A 416 -3.98 13.10 1.08
N ASP A 417 -4.72 14.14 0.70
CA ASP A 417 -4.15 15.35 0.13
C ASP A 417 -3.49 16.25 1.21
N ARG A 418 -4.20 16.54 2.31
CA ARG A 418 -3.68 17.39 3.41
C ARG A 418 -2.48 16.76 4.12
N THR A 419 -2.50 15.45 4.33
CA THR A 419 -1.43 14.72 5.01
C THR A 419 -0.18 14.62 4.14
N ASN A 420 -0.31 14.36 2.83
CA ASN A 420 0.86 14.33 1.94
C ASN A 420 1.61 15.66 1.94
N VAL A 421 0.89 16.79 1.92
CA VAL A 421 1.52 18.11 2.00
C VAL A 421 2.30 18.26 3.30
N VAL A 422 1.70 17.98 4.47
CA VAL A 422 2.39 18.10 5.76
C VAL A 422 3.60 17.15 5.84
N GLN A 423 3.45 15.90 5.42
CA GLN A 423 4.56 14.93 5.42
C GLN A 423 5.71 15.36 4.50
N SER A 424 5.41 15.95 3.34
CA SER A 424 6.43 16.48 2.42
C SER A 424 7.18 17.67 3.02
N VAL A 425 6.49 18.55 3.76
CA VAL A 425 7.14 19.69 4.44
C VAL A 425 8.04 19.21 5.57
N LEU A 426 7.60 18.23 6.37
CA LEU A 426 8.41 17.62 7.42
C LEU A 426 9.64 16.89 6.84
N GLY A 427 9.46 16.12 5.77
CA GLY A 427 10.57 15.48 5.06
C GLY A 427 11.58 16.51 4.51
N ARG A 428 11.09 17.63 3.96
CA ARG A 428 11.91 18.74 3.47
C ARG A 428 12.64 19.46 4.61
N ARG A 429 12.04 19.56 5.80
CA ARG A 429 12.69 20.14 6.99
C ARG A 429 13.88 19.30 7.44
N VAL A 430 13.77 17.97 7.36
CA VAL A 430 14.83 17.03 7.79
C VAL A 430 15.94 16.87 6.75
N LEU A 431 15.59 16.95 5.47
CA LEU A 431 16.49 16.71 4.33
C LEU A 431 17.83 17.49 4.39
N PRO A 432 17.88 18.81 4.66
CA PRO A 432 19.14 19.56 4.80
C PRO A 432 20.12 18.96 5.80
N MET A 433 19.61 18.48 6.93
CA MET A 433 20.42 17.92 8.01
C MET A 433 21.05 16.60 7.57
N GLN A 434 20.26 15.73 6.92
CA GLN A 434 20.75 14.47 6.37
C GLN A 434 21.81 14.69 5.27
N LEU A 435 21.54 15.63 4.35
CA LEU A 435 22.47 15.97 3.27
C LEU A 435 23.78 16.56 3.80
N GLN A 436 23.69 17.48 4.77
CA GLN A 436 24.87 18.08 5.39
C GLN A 436 25.71 17.04 6.13
N GLU A 437 25.09 16.14 6.88
CA GLU A 437 25.81 15.11 7.63
C GLU A 437 26.56 14.14 6.69
N PHE A 438 25.97 13.76 5.56
CA PHE A 438 26.54 12.72 4.69
C PHE A 438 27.42 13.27 3.56
N CYS A 439 27.07 14.45 3.05
CA CYS A 439 27.73 15.05 1.91
C CYS A 439 28.57 16.27 2.26
N GLY A 440 28.41 16.84 3.46
CA GLY A 440 29.00 18.13 3.83
C GLY A 440 28.23 19.32 3.26
N GLY A 441 28.91 20.46 3.13
CA GLY A 441 28.33 21.68 2.53
C GLY A 441 27.51 22.53 3.51
N SER A 442 26.80 23.51 2.96
CA SER A 442 26.09 24.56 3.72
C SER A 442 24.71 24.14 4.23
N GLY A 443 24.20 22.97 3.85
CA GLY A 443 22.82 22.54 4.13
C GLY A 443 21.77 23.19 3.23
N VAL A 444 22.17 24.02 2.25
CA VAL A 444 21.24 24.62 1.29
C VAL A 444 20.93 23.61 0.19
N ILE A 445 19.65 23.22 0.07
CA ILE A 445 19.19 22.29 -0.98
C ILE A 445 19.37 22.94 -2.36
N GLU A 446 20.08 22.26 -3.24
CA GLU A 446 20.30 22.69 -4.62
C GLU A 446 19.00 22.62 -5.45
N PRO A 447 18.81 23.51 -6.46
CA PRO A 447 17.58 23.57 -7.24
C PRO A 447 17.20 22.24 -7.93
N GLU A 448 18.19 21.52 -8.46
CA GLU A 448 17.97 20.21 -9.11
C GLU A 448 17.49 19.16 -8.10
N PHE A 449 18.12 19.11 -6.91
CA PHE A 449 17.71 18.22 -5.84
C PHE A 449 16.29 18.56 -5.35
N GLU A 450 15.99 19.85 -5.15
CA GLU A 450 14.66 20.32 -4.73
C GLU A 450 13.57 19.93 -5.76
N ALA A 451 13.86 20.01 -7.06
CA ALA A 451 12.94 19.57 -8.11
C ALA A 451 12.72 18.05 -8.07
N GLY A 452 13.80 17.26 -7.91
CA GLY A 452 13.73 15.81 -7.73
C GLY A 452 12.89 15.41 -6.52
N PHE A 453 13.12 16.06 -5.38
CA PHE A 453 12.35 15.90 -4.14
C PHE A 453 10.85 16.14 -4.35
N LYS A 454 10.50 17.29 -4.94
CA LYS A 454 9.10 17.67 -5.21
C LYS A 454 8.39 16.72 -6.15
N ASN A 455 9.07 16.29 -7.21
CA ASN A 455 8.53 15.30 -8.14
C ASN A 455 8.25 13.98 -7.42
N LEU A 456 9.20 13.47 -6.65
CA LEU A 456 9.04 12.19 -5.94
C LEU A 456 7.89 12.23 -4.92
N TRP A 457 7.73 13.33 -4.17
CA TRP A 457 6.60 13.51 -3.24
C TRP A 457 5.25 13.69 -3.94
N ALA A 458 5.24 14.22 -5.17
CA ALA A 458 4.02 14.32 -5.97
C ALA A 458 3.61 12.92 -6.51
N ASP A 459 4.58 12.16 -7.04
CA ASP A 459 4.36 10.81 -7.56
C ASP A 459 3.90 9.85 -6.41
N HIS A 460 4.50 10.01 -5.22
CA HIS A 460 4.04 9.36 -3.99
C HIS A 460 2.58 9.70 -3.63
N ALA A 461 2.18 10.97 -3.74
CA ALA A 461 0.82 11.40 -3.45
C ALA A 461 -0.18 10.71 -4.37
N ASP A 462 0.13 10.69 -5.67
CA ASP A 462 -0.69 10.07 -6.69
C ASP A 462 -0.85 8.57 -6.47
N ALA A 463 0.24 7.86 -6.22
CA ALA A 463 0.22 6.42 -5.96
C ALA A 463 -0.66 6.07 -4.76
N ILE A 464 -0.50 6.76 -3.63
CA ILE A 464 -1.27 6.44 -2.43
C ILE A 464 -2.74 6.85 -2.57
N SER A 465 -3.01 7.95 -3.29
CA SER A 465 -4.38 8.33 -3.63
C SER A 465 -5.07 7.31 -4.53
N LEU A 466 -4.38 6.76 -5.53
CA LEU A 466 -4.91 5.74 -6.42
C LEU A 466 -5.24 4.45 -5.66
N ILE A 467 -4.35 4.01 -4.78
CA ILE A 467 -4.56 2.80 -3.97
C ILE A 467 -5.81 2.93 -3.09
N TYR A 468 -6.03 4.08 -2.44
CA TYR A 468 -7.14 4.25 -1.50
C TYR A 468 -8.46 4.68 -2.18
N SER A 469 -8.42 5.68 -3.05
CA SER A 469 -9.60 6.32 -3.65
C SER A 469 -9.85 5.97 -5.12
N GLY A 470 -8.94 5.22 -5.76
CA GLY A 470 -9.05 4.89 -7.18
C GLY A 470 -8.81 6.07 -8.13
N THR A 471 -8.34 7.22 -7.62
CA THR A 471 -8.06 8.44 -8.39
C THR A 471 -6.72 9.06 -8.01
N GLY A 472 -6.12 9.84 -8.90
CA GLY A 472 -4.92 10.63 -8.60
C GLY A 472 -5.14 11.57 -7.41
N ALA A 473 -4.04 12.01 -6.80
CA ALA A 473 -4.12 12.96 -5.70
C ALA A 473 -4.62 14.30 -6.21
N LEU A 474 -5.30 15.03 -5.33
CA LEU A 474 -5.61 16.43 -5.60
C LEU A 474 -4.39 17.26 -5.19
N LYS A 475 -4.18 18.39 -5.86
CA LYS A 475 -3.08 19.32 -5.53
C LYS A 475 -1.66 18.79 -5.76
N THR A 476 -1.49 17.82 -6.63
CA THR A 476 -0.16 17.31 -7.04
C THR A 476 0.68 18.39 -7.71
N ASP A 477 0.03 19.29 -8.45
CA ASP A 477 0.65 20.46 -9.07
C ASP A 477 1.31 21.39 -8.03
N PHE A 478 0.69 21.53 -6.87
CA PHE A 478 1.24 22.27 -5.75
C PHE A 478 2.46 21.58 -5.14
N THR A 479 2.40 20.26 -4.90
CA THR A 479 3.58 19.52 -4.42
C THR A 479 4.74 19.63 -5.41
N ARG A 480 4.44 19.60 -6.71
CA ARG A 480 5.44 19.66 -7.79
C ARG A 480 6.07 21.03 -7.98
N THR A 481 5.27 22.09 -7.95
CA THR A 481 5.71 23.44 -8.38
C THR A 481 5.66 24.49 -7.27
N GLY A 482 5.06 24.18 -6.12
CA GLY A 482 4.80 25.13 -5.04
C GLY A 482 3.72 26.17 -5.35
N LYS A 483 3.10 26.12 -6.54
CA LYS A 483 2.01 27.01 -6.97
C LYS A 483 0.91 26.19 -7.64
N ARG A 484 -0.30 26.75 -7.71
CA ARG A 484 -1.41 26.14 -8.48
C ARG A 484 -1.32 26.56 -9.94
N SER A 485 -1.50 25.60 -10.85
CA SER A 485 -1.67 25.88 -12.28
C SER A 485 -3.16 25.80 -12.67
N PRO A 486 -3.64 26.59 -13.66
CA PRO A 486 -5.01 26.47 -14.16
C PRO A 486 -5.36 25.05 -14.63
N GLN A 487 -4.41 24.37 -15.27
CA GLN A 487 -4.54 22.97 -15.66
C GLN A 487 -4.69 22.03 -14.46
N GLY A 488 -3.94 22.28 -13.37
CA GLY A 488 -4.04 21.53 -12.12
C GLY A 488 -5.41 21.68 -11.45
N VAL A 489 -6.01 22.88 -11.51
CA VAL A 489 -7.37 23.11 -11.00
C VAL A 489 -8.42 22.33 -11.80
N LEU A 490 -8.29 22.28 -13.13
CA LEU A 490 -9.19 21.49 -13.98
C LEU A 490 -9.04 19.99 -13.71
N ASN A 491 -7.80 19.48 -13.64
CA ASN A 491 -7.52 18.08 -13.33
C ASN A 491 -8.05 17.68 -11.95
N ASP A 492 -7.93 18.55 -10.94
CA ASP A 492 -8.53 18.35 -9.62
C ASP A 492 -10.06 18.23 -9.69
N GLY A 493 -10.71 19.03 -10.55
CA GLY A 493 -12.14 18.95 -10.80
C GLY A 493 -12.55 17.59 -11.37
N VAL A 494 -11.85 17.14 -12.42
CA VAL A 494 -12.07 15.82 -13.03
C VAL A 494 -11.85 14.69 -12.01
N ASN A 495 -10.73 14.72 -11.28
CA ASN A 495 -10.42 13.74 -10.24
C ASN A 495 -11.49 13.71 -9.15
N SER A 496 -12.04 14.87 -8.75
CA SER A 496 -13.10 14.95 -7.75
C SER A 496 -14.40 14.29 -8.22
N VAL A 497 -14.78 14.49 -9.49
CA VAL A 497 -15.97 13.85 -10.09
C VAL A 497 -15.76 12.33 -10.22
N VAL A 498 -14.63 11.90 -10.77
CA VAL A 498 -14.31 10.47 -10.90
C VAL A 498 -14.26 9.81 -9.52
N ARG A 499 -13.70 10.47 -8.52
CA ARG A 499 -13.63 9.99 -7.14
C ARG A 499 -15.03 9.86 -6.54
N TYR A 500 -15.93 10.80 -6.78
CA TYR A 500 -17.33 10.69 -6.35
C TYR A 500 -18.01 9.47 -6.98
N VAL A 501 -17.86 9.27 -8.28
CA VAL A 501 -18.46 8.12 -9.00
C VAL A 501 -17.88 6.79 -8.50
N LYS A 502 -16.54 6.67 -8.45
CA LYS A 502 -15.88 5.44 -7.99
C LYS A 502 -16.27 5.09 -6.57
N ASN A 503 -16.22 6.04 -5.65
CA ASN A 503 -16.46 5.77 -4.24
C ASN A 503 -17.93 5.42 -3.91
N ASN A 504 -18.90 5.90 -4.70
CA ASN A 504 -20.30 5.60 -4.46
C ASN A 504 -20.77 4.33 -5.19
N PHE A 505 -20.20 4.02 -6.36
CA PHE A 505 -20.76 2.99 -7.25
C PHE A 505 -19.84 1.80 -7.52
N PHE A 506 -18.52 1.96 -7.44
CA PHE A 506 -17.54 0.93 -7.85
C PHE A 506 -16.65 0.43 -6.71
N ASP A 507 -16.60 1.14 -5.59
CA ASP A 507 -15.76 0.77 -4.45
C ASP A 507 -16.21 -0.53 -3.76
N GLY A 508 -17.47 -0.97 -3.94
CA GLY A 508 -17.93 -2.28 -3.44
C GLY A 508 -17.11 -3.44 -4.01
N PHE A 509 -16.98 -3.52 -5.34
CA PHE A 509 -16.16 -4.56 -6.00
C PHE A 509 -14.70 -4.53 -5.56
N ARG A 510 -14.13 -3.32 -5.38
CA ARG A 510 -12.76 -3.16 -4.87
C ARG A 510 -12.62 -3.61 -3.43
N GLN A 511 -13.63 -3.33 -2.59
CA GLN A 511 -13.67 -3.79 -1.21
C GLN A 511 -13.69 -5.32 -1.14
N ASP A 512 -14.59 -5.94 -1.89
CA ASP A 512 -14.70 -7.41 -1.99
C ASP A 512 -13.39 -8.02 -2.49
N SER A 513 -12.69 -7.35 -3.42
CA SER A 513 -11.38 -7.78 -3.90
C SER A 513 -10.30 -7.76 -2.80
N PHE A 514 -10.29 -6.73 -1.93
CA PHE A 514 -9.41 -6.70 -0.77
C PHE A 514 -9.74 -7.82 0.21
N ASP A 515 -11.02 -8.03 0.49
CA ASP A 515 -11.48 -9.02 1.46
C ASP A 515 -11.19 -10.46 1.00
N LEU A 516 -11.34 -10.75 -0.29
CA LEU A 516 -10.93 -12.02 -0.89
C LEU A 516 -9.40 -12.22 -0.84
N PHE A 517 -8.61 -11.20 -1.23
CA PHE A 517 -7.15 -11.30 -1.27
C PHE A 517 -6.54 -11.48 0.13
N LEU A 518 -7.06 -10.76 1.12
CA LEU A 518 -6.55 -10.77 2.49
C LEU A 518 -7.10 -11.92 3.34
N GLY A 519 -8.14 -12.62 2.87
CA GLY A 519 -8.78 -13.71 3.59
C GLY A 519 -9.83 -13.30 4.61
N ASN A 520 -10.31 -12.05 4.55
CA ASN A 520 -11.47 -11.62 5.34
C ASN A 520 -12.76 -12.29 4.83
N TYR A 521 -12.79 -12.65 3.54
CA TYR A 521 -13.81 -13.49 2.93
C TYR A 521 -13.19 -14.77 2.38
N THR A 522 -13.79 -15.92 2.70
CA THR A 522 -13.39 -17.23 2.19
C THR A 522 -14.55 -17.86 1.42
N VAL A 523 -14.24 -18.36 0.22
CA VAL A 523 -15.26 -18.99 -0.63
C VAL A 523 -15.66 -20.33 -0.03
N ASN A 524 -16.96 -20.50 0.21
CA ASN A 524 -17.54 -21.76 0.67
C ASN A 524 -18.53 -22.28 -0.38
N GLN A 525 -18.20 -23.45 -0.97
CA GLN A 525 -19.02 -24.09 -2.00
C GLN A 525 -20.41 -24.50 -1.52
N LEU A 526 -20.58 -24.70 -0.20
CA LEU A 526 -21.84 -25.12 0.42
C LEU A 526 -22.76 -23.93 0.73
N SER A 527 -22.24 -22.69 0.74
CA SER A 527 -23.06 -21.51 0.94
C SER A 527 -23.72 -21.06 -0.37
N SER A 528 -24.86 -20.37 -0.25
CA SER A 528 -25.47 -19.68 -1.38
C SER A 528 -24.51 -18.64 -1.98
N SER A 529 -24.68 -18.35 -3.27
CA SER A 529 -23.88 -17.32 -3.93
C SER A 529 -24.03 -15.99 -3.20
N PRO A 530 -22.92 -15.33 -2.81
CA PRO A 530 -23.00 -13.98 -2.24
C PRO A 530 -23.39 -12.93 -3.29
N PHE A 531 -23.36 -13.30 -4.58
CA PHE A 531 -23.72 -12.43 -5.70
C PHE A 531 -25.15 -12.61 -6.16
N ASP A 532 -25.80 -13.72 -5.79
CA ASP A 532 -27.23 -13.88 -5.99
C ASP A 532 -27.95 -12.97 -5.02
N ARG A 533 -28.39 -11.83 -5.57
CA ARG A 533 -29.21 -10.88 -4.86
C ARG A 533 -30.65 -11.36 -4.93
N ASP A 534 -31.17 -11.84 -3.81
CA ASP A 534 -32.59 -11.69 -3.55
C ASP A 534 -32.94 -10.18 -3.70
N GLN A 535 -33.60 -9.86 -4.81
CA GLN A 535 -34.22 -8.59 -5.16
C GLN A 535 -33.37 -7.33 -4.94
N LYS A 536 -32.55 -6.93 -5.94
CA LYS A 536 -32.24 -5.50 -6.08
C LYS A 536 -33.58 -4.76 -6.24
N PRO A 537 -33.94 -3.83 -5.36
CA PRO A 537 -35.17 -3.08 -5.53
C PRO A 537 -35.13 -2.31 -6.85
N VAL A 538 -36.27 -2.30 -7.57
CA VAL A 538 -36.41 -1.87 -8.98
C VAL A 538 -35.80 -0.47 -9.26
N HIS A 539 -35.74 0.39 -8.23
CA HIS A 539 -35.14 1.72 -8.32
C HIS A 539 -33.67 1.73 -8.78
N PHE A 540 -32.93 0.64 -8.57
CA PHE A 540 -31.52 0.53 -9.02
C PHE A 540 -31.39 0.54 -10.56
N PHE A 541 -32.42 0.10 -11.27
CA PHE A 541 -32.47 0.13 -12.74
C PHE A 541 -33.18 1.37 -13.27
N ILE A 542 -34.18 1.87 -12.54
CA ILE A 542 -34.99 3.04 -12.96
C ILE A 542 -34.17 4.34 -12.88
N ILE A 543 -33.40 4.55 -11.81
CA ILE A 543 -32.70 5.84 -11.60
C ILE A 543 -31.68 6.14 -12.72
N PRO A 544 -30.79 5.21 -13.14
CA PRO A 544 -29.88 5.45 -14.26
C PRO A 544 -30.61 5.70 -15.58
N ALA A 545 -31.70 4.96 -15.84
CA ALA A 545 -32.49 5.15 -17.06
C ALA A 545 -33.16 6.53 -17.09
N VAL A 546 -33.72 6.99 -15.96
CA VAL A 546 -34.31 8.34 -15.84
C VAL A 546 -33.25 9.43 -15.98
N LEU A 547 -32.05 9.25 -15.42
CA LEU A 547 -30.95 10.20 -15.59
C LEU A 547 -30.44 10.26 -17.03
N ALA A 548 -30.28 9.10 -17.69
CA ALA A 548 -29.89 9.03 -19.10
C ALA A 548 -30.94 9.71 -20.00
N LEU A 549 -32.23 9.47 -19.73
CA LEU A 549 -33.32 10.12 -20.43
C LEU A 549 -33.32 11.64 -20.17
N SER A 550 -33.12 12.07 -18.91
CA SER A 550 -33.08 13.50 -18.56
C SER A 550 -31.91 14.22 -19.23
N PHE A 551 -30.75 13.58 -19.29
CA PHE A 551 -29.57 14.11 -19.99
C PHE A 551 -29.80 14.16 -21.49
N PHE A 552 -30.37 13.10 -22.07
CA PHE A 552 -30.74 13.08 -23.49
C PHE A 552 -31.74 14.19 -23.82
N MET A 553 -32.77 14.37 -22.99
CA MET A 553 -33.76 15.44 -23.15
C MET A 553 -33.10 16.82 -23.05
N ALA A 554 -32.22 17.05 -22.06
CA ALA A 554 -31.50 18.32 -21.93
C ALA A 554 -30.57 18.62 -23.13
N LEU A 555 -29.90 17.60 -23.66
CA LEU A 555 -29.09 17.71 -24.87
C LEU A 555 -29.96 18.02 -26.10
N LEU A 556 -31.13 17.37 -26.21
CA LEU A 556 -32.11 17.61 -27.25
C LEU A 556 -32.62 19.06 -27.20
N THR A 557 -32.95 19.59 -26.00
CA THR A 557 -33.38 20.99 -25.85
C THR A 557 -32.28 21.95 -26.27
N LEU A 558 -31.03 21.72 -25.88
CA LEU A 558 -29.89 22.54 -26.29
C LEU A 558 -29.70 22.54 -27.82
N LEU A 559 -29.83 21.39 -28.47
CA LEU A 559 -29.72 21.25 -29.92
C LEU A 559 -30.90 21.92 -30.66
N MET A 560 -32.12 21.82 -30.12
CA MET A 560 -33.32 22.45 -30.69
C MET A 560 -33.27 23.97 -30.55
N PHE A 561 -32.88 24.51 -29.40
CA PHE A 561 -32.73 25.95 -29.19
C PHE A 561 -31.63 26.56 -30.07
N HIS A 562 -30.56 25.82 -30.37
CA HIS A 562 -29.51 26.29 -31.28
C HIS A 562 -29.99 26.37 -32.74
N ARG A 563 -30.91 25.48 -33.15
CA ARG A 563 -31.53 25.53 -34.48
C ARG A 563 -32.45 26.75 -34.66
N GLU A 564 -33.23 27.12 -33.65
CA GLU A 564 -34.08 28.31 -33.75
C GLU A 564 -33.29 29.62 -33.73
N PHE A 565 -32.15 29.66 -33.03
CA PHE A 565 -31.26 30.83 -33.05
C PHE A 565 -30.57 31.05 -34.40
N LEU A 566 -30.33 29.98 -35.18
CA LEU A 566 -29.78 30.08 -36.54
C LEU A 566 -30.84 30.50 -37.58
N ILE A 567 -32.11 30.14 -37.37
CA ILE A 567 -33.21 30.54 -38.26
C ILE A 567 -33.54 32.03 -38.08
N TYR A 568 -33.37 32.59 -36.87
CA TYR A 568 -33.56 34.01 -36.61
C TYR A 568 -32.48 34.95 -37.17
N PHE A 569 -31.32 34.43 -37.61
CA PHE A 569 -30.23 35.23 -38.20
C PHE A 569 -30.16 35.17 -39.74
N ILE A 570 -31.01 34.36 -40.38
CA ILE A 570 -31.05 34.18 -41.85
C ILE A 570 -32.44 34.55 -42.43
N GLY A 571 -33.37 35.04 -41.60
CA GLY A 571 -34.70 35.51 -42.01
C GLY A 571 -34.75 36.99 -42.33
#